data_AF-A0A3B9V933-F1
#
_entry.id   AF-A0A3B9V933-F1
#
_cell.length_a   1.000
_cell.length_b   1.000
_cell.length_c   1.000
_cell.angle_alpha   90.00
_cell.angle_beta   90.00
_cell.angle_gamma   90.00
#
_symmetry.space_group_name_H-M   'P 1'
#
loop_
_entity.id
_entity.type
_entity.pdbx_description
1 polymer ?
#
loop_
_entity_poly.entity_id
_entity_poly.type
_entity_poly.pdbx_seq_one_letter_code
_entity_poly.pdbx_strand_id
1 'polypeptide(L)'
;MKNKKRMFCFLILPFLLGIAGCSIPRHYVQPDPTNPIKTIAVLPMVNHTNDIEGPERVREMFAAQLPERCYMFKPAQEVNQILKDELGITLGSQLDMTNPEELGKKLGVDGVVYGDLYDFNEKTTGVLNVRRVRAGFKLVDTKTGQTVWGRGQGVKSVTKMTKGDAGKVADIASGVGKIQDKGEKMDVGTYAGLTEWYELPEKEAYGQQHGIVGAFAAGLAEKAIKKVAGTFLERESQVAVDMITDTLTVGPGSERCGGPVAAVQPLIIPMPEILTPKMPEFSVPAYFEFGKRDFTAIMIMTSVMKSNNEKWAMDARIAKLGDKFRSDVDMAKALKAKGGEMPPGFGRNIFITRPDLKLDYIVYPEKKKYLELTVTEEEADKPKIEKRKIGSETIDGHPCDKYEIKITYKDGTVEDGLLWEAKDLDRFVIRAEMENKDAKSVVELKNVKLVSPPKSLFEIPQGFVKAASMMEIFMEQKPAAEE
;
A
#
# COMPACT_ATOMS: atom_id res chain seq x y z
N MET A 1 -71.07 -7.41 -18.50
CA MET A 1 -70.83 -7.24 -17.05
C MET A 1 -70.03 -8.42 -16.50
N LYS A 2 -69.15 -8.15 -15.54
CA LYS A 2 -68.40 -9.06 -14.63
C LYS A 2 -66.98 -9.50 -15.06
N ASN A 3 -66.03 -8.72 -14.51
CA ASN A 3 -64.82 -9.14 -13.79
C ASN A 3 -63.57 -9.60 -14.58
N LYS A 4 -62.84 -8.64 -15.14
CA LYS A 4 -61.41 -8.74 -15.54
C LYS A 4 -60.47 -7.94 -14.63
N LYS A 5 -60.54 -8.14 -13.32
CA LYS A 5 -59.58 -7.57 -12.36
C LYS A 5 -59.32 -8.55 -11.21
N ARG A 6 -58.51 -9.60 -11.43
CA ARG A 6 -57.89 -10.38 -10.33
C ARG A 6 -56.86 -11.45 -10.74
N MET A 7 -56.23 -11.34 -11.91
CA MET A 7 -55.33 -12.40 -12.40
C MET A 7 -54.00 -11.85 -12.95
N PHE A 8 -53.32 -10.99 -12.18
CA PHE A 8 -51.99 -10.51 -12.56
C PHE A 8 -50.97 -10.46 -11.40
N CYS A 9 -51.28 -11.00 -10.22
CA CYS A 9 -50.38 -10.92 -9.06
C CYS A 9 -49.75 -12.25 -8.61
N PHE A 10 -49.88 -13.34 -9.38
CA PHE A 10 -49.38 -14.66 -8.94
C PHE A 10 -48.26 -15.28 -9.78
N LEU A 11 -47.63 -14.53 -10.69
CA LEU A 11 -46.55 -15.05 -11.55
C LEU A 11 -45.23 -14.26 -11.48
N ILE A 12 -45.00 -13.49 -10.41
CA ILE A 12 -43.73 -12.76 -10.22
C ILE A 12 -42.98 -13.24 -8.96
N LEU A 13 -43.59 -14.11 -8.14
CA LEU A 13 -43.01 -14.51 -6.85
C LEU A 13 -42.04 -15.72 -6.87
N PRO A 14 -41.99 -16.64 -7.88
CA PRO A 14 -40.98 -17.70 -7.86
C PRO A 14 -39.68 -17.35 -8.60
N PHE A 15 -39.63 -16.29 -9.42
CA PHE A 15 -38.42 -15.97 -10.21
C PHE A 15 -37.40 -15.11 -9.44
N LEU A 16 -37.77 -14.58 -8.26
CA LEU A 16 -36.89 -13.78 -7.40
C LEU A 16 -36.11 -14.60 -6.36
N LEU A 17 -36.30 -15.92 -6.29
CA LEU A 17 -35.65 -16.80 -5.31
C LEU A 17 -34.42 -17.56 -5.85
N GLY A 18 -34.01 -17.32 -7.11
CA GLY A 18 -32.96 -18.11 -7.78
C GLY A 18 -31.55 -17.51 -7.81
N ILE A 19 -31.28 -16.38 -7.14
CA ILE A 19 -29.95 -15.69 -7.23
C ILE A 19 -29.21 -15.64 -5.89
N ALA A 20 -29.71 -16.29 -4.84
CA ALA A 20 -28.95 -16.45 -3.61
C ALA A 20 -28.11 -17.74 -3.69
N GLY A 21 -26.79 -17.60 -3.87
CA GLY A 21 -25.85 -18.66 -3.50
C GLY A 21 -24.81 -19.07 -4.53
N CYS A 22 -24.08 -18.12 -5.13
CA CYS A 22 -22.68 -18.39 -5.47
C CYS A 22 -21.81 -17.98 -4.27
N SER A 23 -21.88 -18.75 -3.18
CA SER A 23 -20.82 -18.68 -2.17
C SER A 23 -19.60 -19.35 -2.78
N ILE A 24 -18.57 -18.57 -3.11
CA ILE A 24 -17.24 -19.12 -3.36
C ILE A 24 -16.87 -19.94 -2.12
N PRO A 25 -16.59 -21.25 -2.24
CA PRO A 25 -16.22 -22.05 -1.08
C PRO A 25 -14.91 -21.49 -0.52
N ARG A 26 -14.99 -20.81 0.63
CA ARG A 26 -13.79 -20.53 1.43
C ARG A 26 -13.23 -21.88 1.88
N HIS A 27 -11.95 -22.11 1.64
CA HIS A 27 -11.26 -23.28 2.17
C HIS A 27 -11.37 -23.22 3.69
N TYR A 28 -12.19 -24.09 4.25
CA TYR A 28 -12.44 -24.14 5.68
C TYR A 28 -11.44 -25.08 6.31
N VAL A 29 -10.47 -24.53 7.04
CA VAL A 29 -9.60 -25.34 7.89
C VAL A 29 -10.46 -25.88 9.04
N GLN A 30 -10.57 -27.20 9.15
CA GLN A 30 -11.33 -27.83 10.22
C GLN A 30 -10.55 -27.70 11.53
N PRO A 31 -11.15 -27.20 12.63
CA PRO A 31 -10.52 -27.21 13.94
C PRO A 31 -9.96 -28.58 14.30
N ASP A 32 -8.88 -28.60 15.06
CA ASP A 32 -8.34 -29.83 15.64
C ASP A 32 -8.56 -29.83 17.17
N PRO A 33 -9.67 -30.41 17.66
CA PRO A 33 -9.96 -30.45 19.10
C PRO A 33 -8.91 -31.16 19.93
N THR A 34 -8.00 -31.93 19.31
CA THR A 34 -6.94 -32.65 20.00
C THR A 34 -5.71 -31.78 20.28
N ASN A 35 -5.61 -30.62 19.64
CA ASN A 35 -4.52 -29.68 19.87
C ASN A 35 -4.69 -28.99 21.25
N PRO A 36 -3.74 -29.17 22.19
CA PRO A 36 -3.84 -28.61 23.54
C PRO A 36 -3.56 -27.11 23.62
N ILE A 37 -3.05 -26.49 22.56
CA ILE A 37 -2.71 -25.07 22.50
C ILE A 37 -3.90 -24.30 21.95
N LYS A 38 -4.66 -23.65 22.83
CA LYS A 38 -5.86 -22.89 22.45
C LYS A 38 -5.58 -21.40 22.27
N THR A 39 -4.82 -20.84 23.21
CA THR A 39 -4.49 -19.42 23.26
C THR A 39 -3.00 -19.21 23.00
N ILE A 40 -2.66 -18.26 22.13
CA ILE A 40 -1.27 -17.97 21.77
C ILE A 40 -0.90 -16.49 21.91
N ALA A 41 0.35 -16.21 22.25
CA ALA A 41 0.92 -14.88 22.18
C ALA A 41 2.08 -14.86 21.18
N VAL A 42 2.07 -13.93 20.23
CA VAL A 42 3.21 -13.69 19.35
C VAL A 42 4.15 -12.70 20.01
N LEU A 43 5.35 -13.13 20.34
CA LEU A 43 6.34 -12.36 21.09
C LEU A 43 7.08 -11.35 20.17
N PRO A 44 7.71 -10.31 20.74
CA PRO A 44 8.60 -9.41 19.98
C PRO A 44 9.66 -10.20 19.21
N MET A 45 9.84 -9.89 17.93
CA MET A 45 10.78 -10.63 17.08
C MET A 45 12.24 -10.25 17.36
N VAL A 46 13.15 -11.21 17.22
CA VAL A 46 14.58 -10.96 17.15
C VAL A 46 14.89 -10.33 15.79
N ASN A 47 15.60 -9.20 15.79
CA ASN A 47 15.95 -8.47 14.58
C ASN A 47 17.42 -8.65 14.23
N HIS A 48 17.70 -9.42 13.17
CA HIS A 48 19.04 -9.58 12.60
C HIS A 48 19.24 -8.64 11.39
N THR A 49 18.38 -7.65 11.22
CA THR A 49 18.44 -6.68 10.13
C THR A 49 18.77 -5.28 10.65
N ASN A 50 19.07 -4.36 9.74
CA ASN A 50 19.24 -2.95 10.06
C ASN A 50 17.91 -2.17 10.05
N ASP A 51 16.77 -2.85 9.84
CA ASP A 51 15.47 -2.19 9.77
C ASP A 51 14.79 -2.14 11.13
N ILE A 52 14.41 -0.94 11.57
CA ILE A 52 13.83 -0.72 12.91
C ILE A 52 12.36 -1.17 12.97
N GLU A 53 11.62 -1.10 11.85
CA GLU A 53 10.16 -1.32 11.82
C GLU A 53 9.77 -2.70 11.30
N GLY A 54 10.62 -3.32 10.47
CA GLY A 54 10.41 -4.63 9.85
C GLY A 54 9.96 -5.74 10.82
N PRO A 55 10.59 -5.92 11.99
CA PRO A 55 10.23 -6.98 12.93
C PRO A 55 8.77 -6.88 13.42
N GLU A 56 8.35 -5.70 13.88
CA GLU A 56 6.98 -5.52 14.37
C GLU A 56 5.96 -5.67 13.24
N ARG A 57 6.29 -5.20 12.04
CA ARG A 57 5.42 -5.37 10.87
C ARG A 57 5.20 -6.84 10.53
N VAL A 58 6.28 -7.62 10.39
CA VAL A 58 6.20 -9.03 10.04
C VAL A 58 5.49 -9.84 11.14
N ARG A 59 5.70 -9.47 12.41
CA ARG A 59 4.99 -10.01 13.57
C ARG A 59 3.48 -9.78 13.49
N GLU A 60 3.04 -8.56 13.18
CA GLU A 60 1.62 -8.22 13.03
C GLU A 60 0.98 -8.99 11.88
N MET A 61 1.67 -9.11 10.74
CA MET A 61 1.20 -9.88 9.59
C MET A 61 1.05 -11.37 9.93
N PHE A 62 1.98 -11.94 10.69
CA PHE A 62 1.87 -13.31 11.20
C PHE A 62 0.68 -13.47 12.15
N ALA A 63 0.53 -12.56 13.12
CA ALA A 63 -0.56 -12.61 14.09
C ALA A 63 -1.94 -12.55 13.43
N ALA A 64 -2.07 -11.78 12.34
CA ALA A 64 -3.31 -11.67 11.57
C ALA A 64 -3.76 -12.99 10.91
N GLN A 65 -2.86 -13.95 10.67
CA GLN A 65 -3.18 -15.26 10.07
C GLN A 65 -3.65 -16.31 11.10
N LEU A 66 -3.44 -16.06 12.40
CA LEU A 66 -3.76 -17.03 13.46
C LEU A 66 -5.25 -17.43 13.54
N PRO A 67 -6.22 -16.51 13.32
CA PRO A 67 -7.64 -16.87 13.30
C PRO A 67 -8.00 -17.85 12.17
N GLU A 68 -7.36 -17.74 11.01
CA GLU A 68 -7.56 -18.66 9.87
C GLU A 68 -7.00 -20.07 10.16
N ARG A 69 -6.11 -20.16 11.15
CA ARG A 69 -5.58 -21.41 11.71
C ARG A 69 -6.25 -21.83 13.02
N CYS A 70 -7.41 -21.25 13.32
CA CYS A 70 -8.27 -21.62 14.45
C CYS A 70 -7.64 -21.44 15.84
N TYR A 71 -6.66 -20.55 15.97
CA TYR A 71 -6.13 -20.12 17.26
C TYR A 71 -6.80 -18.83 17.75
N MET A 72 -6.90 -18.69 19.07
CA MET A 72 -7.14 -17.38 19.70
C MET A 72 -5.79 -16.78 20.07
N PHE A 73 -5.61 -15.48 19.85
CA PHE A 73 -4.34 -14.83 20.14
C PHE A 73 -4.50 -13.55 20.95
N LYS A 74 -3.50 -13.25 21.79
CA LYS A 74 -3.44 -12.02 22.57
C LYS A 74 -2.95 -10.85 21.70
N PRO A 75 -3.56 -9.65 21.78
CA PRO A 75 -3.11 -8.48 21.02
C PRO A 75 -1.65 -8.12 21.30
N ALA A 76 -0.91 -7.75 20.25
CA ALA A 76 0.53 -7.49 20.35
C ALA A 76 0.87 -6.36 21.33
N GLN A 77 0.05 -5.30 21.40
CA GLN A 77 0.25 -4.20 22.35
C GLN A 77 0.13 -4.67 23.81
N GLU A 78 -0.84 -5.55 24.09
CA GLU A 78 -1.02 -6.12 25.42
C GLU A 78 0.15 -7.03 25.79
N VAL A 79 0.60 -7.87 24.86
CA VAL A 79 1.82 -8.69 25.03
C VAL A 79 3.01 -7.80 25.37
N ASN A 80 3.24 -6.73 24.60
CA ASN A 80 4.36 -5.81 24.82
C ASN A 80 4.30 -5.14 26.19
N GLN A 81 3.11 -4.71 26.61
CA GLN A 81 2.93 -4.06 27.91
C GLN A 81 3.21 -5.02 29.07
N ILE A 82 2.69 -6.25 29.02
CA ILE A 82 2.92 -7.26 30.06
C ILE A 82 4.41 -7.64 30.13
N LEU A 83 5.05 -7.89 28.98
CA LEU A 83 6.47 -8.23 28.94
C LEU A 83 7.34 -7.12 29.52
N LYS A 84 7.01 -5.87 29.22
CA LYS A 84 7.72 -4.70 29.74
C LYS A 84 7.53 -4.54 31.24
N ASP A 85 6.29 -4.56 31.71
CA ASP A 85 5.96 -4.23 33.10
C ASP A 85 6.32 -5.36 34.07
N GLU A 86 6.12 -6.62 33.67
CA GLU A 86 6.31 -7.77 34.56
C GLU A 86 7.66 -8.45 34.42
N LEU A 87 8.28 -8.39 33.23
CA LEU A 87 9.55 -9.09 32.94
C LEU A 87 10.68 -8.15 32.52
N GLY A 88 10.41 -6.85 32.33
CA GLY A 88 11.41 -5.89 31.84
C GLY A 88 11.87 -6.15 30.40
N ILE A 89 11.13 -6.97 29.65
CA ILE A 89 11.47 -7.36 28.27
C ILE A 89 10.83 -6.38 27.30
N THR A 90 11.66 -5.78 26.45
CA THR A 90 11.20 -4.83 25.40
C THR A 90 11.68 -5.20 24.01
N LEU A 91 12.65 -6.12 23.91
CA LEU A 91 13.24 -6.58 22.65
C LEU A 91 13.20 -8.10 22.57
N GLY A 92 13.04 -8.64 21.35
CA GLY A 92 13.01 -10.09 21.12
C GLY A 92 14.30 -10.80 21.56
N SER A 93 15.45 -10.14 21.45
CA SER A 93 16.75 -10.68 21.89
C SER A 93 16.86 -10.90 23.40
N GLN A 94 15.95 -10.33 24.20
CA GLN A 94 15.90 -10.51 25.65
C GLN A 94 15.04 -11.71 26.07
N LEU A 95 14.33 -12.35 25.13
CA LEU A 95 13.43 -13.45 25.44
C LEU A 95 14.16 -14.70 25.97
N ASP A 96 15.44 -14.87 25.66
CA ASP A 96 16.28 -15.96 26.20
C ASP A 96 16.62 -15.78 27.69
N MET A 97 16.32 -14.62 28.28
CA MET A 97 16.49 -14.37 29.72
C MET A 97 15.38 -14.99 30.57
N THR A 98 14.34 -15.53 29.93
CA THR A 98 13.20 -16.19 30.56
C THR A 98 12.90 -17.53 29.86
N ASN A 99 12.05 -18.35 30.45
CA ASN A 99 11.60 -19.61 29.87
C ASN A 99 10.14 -19.53 29.36
N PRO A 100 9.73 -20.43 28.44
CA PRO A 100 8.37 -20.47 27.90
C PRO A 100 7.27 -20.64 28.96
N GLU A 101 7.54 -21.37 30.05
CA GLU A 101 6.59 -21.62 31.13
C GLU A 101 6.24 -20.32 31.88
N GLU A 102 7.26 -19.52 32.19
CA GLU A 102 7.11 -18.22 32.84
C GLU A 102 6.43 -17.22 31.91
N LEU A 103 6.81 -17.19 30.62
CA LEU A 103 6.15 -16.38 29.60
C LEU A 103 4.66 -16.72 29.49
N GLY A 104 4.32 -18.01 29.40
CA GLY A 104 2.93 -18.48 29.34
C GLY A 104 2.13 -18.12 30.58
N LYS A 105 2.71 -18.27 31.77
CA LYS A 105 2.08 -17.90 33.05
C LYS A 105 1.78 -16.40 33.14
N LYS A 106 2.72 -15.56 32.71
CA LYS A 106 2.61 -14.09 32.75
C LYS A 106 1.62 -13.58 31.71
N LEU A 107 1.70 -14.11 30.50
CA LEU A 107 0.82 -13.72 29.41
C LEU A 107 -0.57 -14.36 29.51
N GLY A 108 -0.72 -15.45 30.26
CA GLY A 108 -1.97 -16.19 30.38
C GLY A 108 -2.36 -16.91 29.09
N VAL A 109 -1.40 -17.55 28.43
CA VAL A 109 -1.58 -18.25 27.14
C VAL A 109 -1.04 -19.68 27.20
N ASP A 110 -1.61 -20.58 26.39
CA ASP A 110 -1.16 -21.98 26.29
C ASP A 110 0.09 -22.13 25.43
N GLY A 111 0.29 -21.26 24.44
CA GLY A 111 1.44 -21.28 23.55
C GLY A 111 2.06 -19.91 23.34
N VAL A 112 3.37 -19.88 23.10
CA VAL A 112 4.08 -18.65 22.72
C VAL A 112 4.78 -18.84 21.37
N VAL A 113 4.68 -17.82 20.52
CA VAL A 113 5.33 -17.81 19.21
C VAL A 113 6.55 -16.91 19.27
N TYR A 114 7.72 -17.48 19.01
CA TYR A 114 8.97 -16.75 18.79
C TYR A 114 9.13 -16.49 17.30
N GLY A 115 9.80 -15.39 16.95
CA GLY A 115 10.14 -15.09 15.56
C GLY A 115 11.48 -14.38 15.41
N ASP A 116 12.13 -14.64 14.29
CA ASP A 116 13.41 -14.07 13.88
C ASP A 116 13.26 -13.46 12.48
N LEU A 117 13.73 -12.22 12.30
CA LEU A 117 13.82 -11.56 11.01
C LEU A 117 15.29 -11.51 10.55
N TYR A 118 15.59 -12.18 9.44
CA TYR A 118 16.95 -12.35 8.92
C TYR A 118 17.25 -11.50 7.69
N ASP A 119 16.28 -11.34 6.79
CA ASP A 119 16.39 -10.44 5.65
C ASP A 119 15.19 -9.52 5.62
N PHE A 120 15.43 -8.22 5.46
CA PHE A 120 14.40 -7.20 5.24
C PHE A 120 15.05 -6.02 4.51
N ASN A 121 15.38 -6.23 3.23
CA ASN A 121 16.15 -5.26 2.46
C ASN A 121 15.70 -5.14 1.00
N GLU A 122 15.99 -3.98 0.42
CA GLU A 122 15.89 -3.68 -1.01
C GLU A 122 17.29 -3.28 -1.48
N LYS A 123 17.81 -4.00 -2.48
CA LYS A 123 19.10 -3.70 -3.10
C LYS A 123 18.90 -3.44 -4.58
N THR A 124 19.17 -2.19 -4.97
CA THR A 124 19.19 -1.81 -6.38
C THR A 124 20.59 -2.02 -6.95
N THR A 125 20.71 -2.86 -7.97
CA THR A 125 21.94 -3.14 -8.71
C THR A 125 21.77 -2.80 -10.18
N GLY A 126 22.08 -1.56 -10.57
CA GLY A 126 22.08 -1.08 -11.95
C GLY A 126 20.71 -1.14 -12.63
N VAL A 127 20.32 -2.32 -13.11
CA VAL A 127 19.10 -2.60 -13.89
C VAL A 127 18.07 -3.39 -13.07
N LEU A 128 18.51 -4.09 -12.02
CA LEU A 128 17.66 -4.92 -11.19
C LEU A 128 17.43 -4.26 -9.84
N ASN A 129 16.20 -4.34 -9.38
CA ASN A 129 15.84 -4.07 -8.01
C ASN A 129 15.47 -5.40 -7.34
N VAL A 130 16.27 -5.81 -6.35
CA VAL A 130 16.10 -7.07 -5.63
C VAL A 130 15.58 -6.76 -4.25
N ARG A 131 14.37 -7.23 -3.94
CA ARG A 131 13.72 -7.11 -2.64
C ARG A 131 13.74 -8.46 -1.94
N ARG A 132 14.08 -8.51 -0.65
CA ARG A 132 14.25 -9.75 0.10
C ARG A 132 13.62 -9.62 1.48
N VAL A 133 12.80 -10.61 1.81
CA VAL A 133 12.30 -10.85 3.17
C VAL A 133 12.63 -12.28 3.54
N ARG A 134 13.16 -12.51 4.74
CA ARG A 134 13.35 -13.84 5.30
C ARG A 134 13.03 -13.80 6.78
N ALA A 135 12.08 -14.63 7.19
CA ALA A 135 11.67 -14.75 8.58
C ALA A 135 11.53 -16.22 8.99
N GLY A 136 11.70 -16.48 10.27
CA GLY A 136 11.43 -17.77 10.91
C GLY A 136 10.50 -17.58 12.09
N PHE A 137 9.58 -18.52 12.29
CA PHE A 137 8.68 -18.56 13.43
C PHE A 137 8.63 -19.97 14.03
N LYS A 138 8.49 -20.04 15.36
CA LYS A 138 8.26 -21.30 16.08
C LYS A 138 7.18 -21.13 17.14
N LEU A 139 6.35 -22.16 17.31
CA LEU A 139 5.34 -22.25 18.35
C LEU A 139 5.83 -23.21 19.45
N VAL A 140 5.81 -22.72 20.68
CA VAL A 140 6.24 -23.46 21.86
C VAL A 140 5.06 -23.64 22.80
N ASP A 141 4.84 -24.87 23.25
CA ASP A 141 3.88 -25.19 24.31
C ASP A 141 4.42 -24.70 25.66
N THR A 142 3.69 -23.81 26.31
CA THR A 142 4.10 -23.21 27.59
C THR A 142 4.01 -24.17 28.77
N LYS A 143 3.30 -25.30 28.64
CA LYS A 143 3.19 -26.30 29.71
C LYS A 143 4.39 -27.24 29.74
N THR A 144 4.96 -27.50 28.57
CA THR A 144 6.02 -28.52 28.38
C THR A 144 7.37 -27.92 27.97
N GLY A 145 7.39 -26.65 27.55
CA GLY A 145 8.56 -26.00 26.97
C GLY A 145 8.94 -26.52 25.58
N GLN A 146 8.18 -27.46 25.03
CA GLN A 146 8.51 -28.10 23.76
C GLN A 146 8.10 -27.24 22.57
N THR A 147 8.99 -27.14 21.58
CA THR A 147 8.65 -26.58 20.27
C THR A 147 7.80 -27.58 19.52
N VAL A 148 6.53 -27.23 19.30
CA VAL A 148 5.56 -28.11 18.62
C VAL A 148 5.49 -27.85 17.11
N TRP A 149 5.99 -26.71 16.66
CA TRP A 149 6.06 -26.33 15.26
C TRP A 149 7.13 -25.27 15.03
N GLY A 150 7.79 -25.32 13.87
CA GLY A 150 8.77 -24.31 13.46
C GLY A 150 8.94 -24.27 11.95
N ARG A 151 8.90 -23.08 11.36
CA ARG A 151 9.03 -22.88 9.91
C ARG A 151 9.70 -21.54 9.63
N GLY A 152 10.58 -21.53 8.63
CA GLY A 152 11.12 -20.32 8.04
C GLY A 152 10.91 -20.29 6.54
N GLN A 153 10.93 -19.08 5.97
CA GLN A 153 10.83 -18.88 4.54
C GLN A 153 11.56 -17.60 4.14
N GLY A 154 12.40 -17.70 3.11
CA GLY A 154 12.87 -16.55 2.34
C GLY A 154 11.96 -16.31 1.14
N VAL A 155 11.58 -15.06 0.90
CA VAL A 155 10.91 -14.59 -0.31
C VAL A 155 11.74 -13.48 -0.94
N LYS A 156 12.11 -13.67 -2.21
CA LYS A 156 12.82 -12.67 -3.00
C LYS A 156 11.95 -12.25 -4.18
N SER A 157 11.93 -10.96 -4.49
CA SER A 157 11.40 -10.48 -5.76
C SER A 157 12.50 -9.74 -6.52
N VAL A 158 12.55 -9.98 -7.82
CA VAL A 158 13.47 -9.28 -8.72
C VAL A 158 12.62 -8.52 -9.71
N THR A 159 12.60 -7.20 -9.56
CA THR A 159 11.94 -6.31 -10.50
C THR A 159 12.98 -5.66 -11.36
N LYS A 160 12.74 -5.62 -12.67
CA LYS A 160 13.57 -4.80 -13.56
C LYS A 160 13.15 -3.36 -13.36
N MET A 161 14.10 -2.47 -13.07
CA MET A 161 13.85 -1.06 -13.35
C MET A 161 13.58 -0.96 -14.85
N THR A 162 12.50 -0.25 -15.21
CA THR A 162 11.84 -0.25 -16.51
C THR A 162 12.76 -0.57 -17.71
N LYS A 163 12.52 -1.77 -18.26
CA LYS A 163 12.93 -2.34 -19.57
C LYS A 163 14.36 -2.08 -20.09
N GLY A 164 15.22 -3.09 -19.89
CA GLY A 164 16.35 -3.43 -20.78
C GLY A 164 16.18 -4.81 -21.44
N ASP A 165 16.61 -4.90 -22.71
CA ASP A 165 16.53 -5.98 -23.70
C ASP A 165 16.22 -7.42 -23.26
N ALA A 166 15.26 -8.02 -23.98
CA ALA A 166 14.94 -9.45 -23.94
C ALA A 166 16.09 -10.38 -24.41
N GLY A 167 17.18 -9.83 -24.95
CA GLY A 167 18.33 -10.59 -25.48
C GLY A 167 19.46 -10.91 -24.50
N LYS A 168 19.53 -10.24 -23.34
CA LYS A 168 20.59 -10.48 -22.32
C LYS A 168 20.11 -11.29 -21.11
N VAL A 169 18.92 -11.87 -21.20
CA VAL A 169 18.23 -12.54 -20.09
C VAL A 169 18.94 -13.83 -19.65
N ALA A 170 19.67 -14.49 -20.55
CA ALA A 170 20.37 -15.74 -20.23
C ALA A 170 21.62 -15.53 -19.34
N ASP A 171 22.39 -14.46 -19.56
CA ASP A 171 23.67 -14.28 -18.85
C ASP A 171 23.50 -13.65 -17.46
N ILE A 172 22.45 -12.84 -17.25
CA ILE A 172 22.24 -12.08 -16.00
C ILE A 172 21.56 -12.93 -14.92
N ALA A 173 20.75 -13.94 -15.30
CA ALA A 173 20.18 -14.91 -14.36
C ALA A 173 21.26 -15.68 -13.57
N SER A 174 22.43 -15.90 -14.18
CA SER A 174 23.60 -16.52 -13.53
C SER A 174 24.26 -15.64 -12.45
N GLY A 175 24.05 -14.32 -12.49
CA GLY A 175 24.59 -13.35 -11.53
C GLY A 175 23.72 -13.15 -10.29
N VAL A 176 22.41 -13.37 -10.39
CA VAL A 176 21.47 -13.26 -9.25
C VAL A 176 21.73 -14.34 -8.20
N GLY A 177 22.13 -15.54 -8.63
CA GLY A 177 22.58 -16.60 -7.73
C GLY A 177 23.90 -16.31 -7.00
N LYS A 178 24.63 -15.25 -7.38
CA LYS A 178 25.94 -14.89 -6.81
C LYS A 178 25.89 -13.73 -5.80
N ILE A 179 24.70 -13.19 -5.48
CA ILE A 179 24.56 -12.33 -4.30
C ILE A 179 24.70 -13.23 -3.07
N GLN A 180 25.93 -13.38 -2.58
CA GLN A 180 26.22 -14.16 -1.38
C GLN A 180 25.39 -13.62 -0.21
N ASP A 181 24.62 -14.52 0.42
CA ASP A 181 24.15 -14.34 1.78
C ASP A 181 25.40 -14.11 2.64
N LYS A 182 25.66 -12.85 3.01
CA LYS A 182 26.69 -12.56 4.01
C LYS A 182 26.21 -13.24 5.30
N GLY A 183 26.91 -14.30 5.65
CA GLY A 183 26.52 -15.24 6.69
C GLY A 183 26.45 -14.59 8.08
N GLU A 184 25.26 -14.17 8.45
CA GLU A 184 24.83 -14.30 9.83
C GLU A 184 24.58 -15.79 10.13
N LYS A 185 24.88 -16.21 11.37
CA LYS A 185 24.56 -17.55 11.83
C LYS A 185 23.03 -17.68 11.94
N MET A 186 22.40 -18.09 10.85
CA MET A 186 20.99 -18.46 10.84
C MET A 186 20.79 -19.72 11.68
N ASP A 187 19.75 -19.76 12.51
CA ASP A 187 19.42 -20.95 13.28
C ASP A 187 18.65 -21.97 12.41
N VAL A 188 19.35 -22.52 11.43
CA VAL A 188 18.79 -23.45 10.41
C VAL A 188 18.28 -24.74 11.03
N GLY A 189 18.76 -25.11 12.22
CA GLY A 189 18.28 -26.29 12.96
C GLY A 189 16.88 -26.10 13.57
N THR A 190 16.49 -24.85 13.84
CA THR A 190 15.22 -24.50 14.49
C THR A 190 14.10 -24.22 13.49
N TYR A 191 14.41 -23.70 12.30
CA TYR A 191 13.42 -23.27 11.31
C TYR A 191 13.55 -24.04 9.99
N ALA A 192 12.71 -25.06 9.80
CA ALA A 192 12.64 -25.79 8.52
C ALA A 192 12.27 -24.83 7.37
N GLY A 193 12.97 -24.90 6.24
CA GLY A 193 12.73 -24.04 5.07
C GLY A 193 13.42 -22.66 5.11
N LEU A 194 14.12 -22.30 6.18
CA LEU A 194 14.73 -20.97 6.34
C LEU A 194 15.76 -20.62 5.25
N THR A 195 16.48 -21.63 4.75
CA THR A 195 17.47 -21.47 3.68
C THR A 195 16.85 -21.40 2.28
N GLU A 196 15.58 -21.74 2.14
CA GLU A 196 14.87 -21.76 0.87
C GLU A 196 14.43 -20.35 0.47
N TRP A 197 14.57 -20.05 -0.82
CA TRP A 197 14.07 -18.81 -1.41
C TRP A 197 12.94 -19.11 -2.37
N TYR A 198 11.76 -18.57 -2.08
CA TYR A 198 10.69 -18.45 -3.05
C TYR A 198 10.90 -17.18 -3.88
N GLU A 199 10.94 -17.33 -5.20
CA GLU A 199 11.06 -16.21 -6.11
C GLU A 199 9.66 -15.74 -6.52
N LEU A 200 9.25 -14.58 -5.98
CA LEU A 200 7.96 -14.00 -6.27
C LEU A 200 7.94 -13.54 -7.74
N PRO A 201 6.97 -14.01 -8.56
CA PRO A 201 6.89 -13.62 -9.96
C PRO A 201 6.77 -12.10 -10.12
N GLU A 202 7.44 -11.53 -11.12
CA GLU A 202 7.48 -10.08 -11.35
C GLU A 202 6.06 -9.45 -11.38
N LYS A 203 5.10 -10.09 -12.06
CA LYS A 203 3.70 -9.64 -12.14
C LYS A 203 2.98 -9.55 -10.79
N GLU A 204 3.43 -10.34 -9.81
CA GLU A 204 2.89 -10.40 -8.45
C GLU A 204 3.69 -9.56 -7.46
N ALA A 205 4.92 -9.19 -7.83
CA ALA A 205 5.76 -8.24 -7.11
C ALA A 205 5.35 -6.77 -7.37
N TYR A 206 4.67 -6.49 -8.49
CA TYR A 206 3.98 -5.21 -8.74
C TYR A 206 2.72 -5.09 -7.84
N GLY A 207 2.95 -4.89 -6.54
CA GLY A 207 1.95 -4.30 -5.64
C GLY A 207 1.70 -2.85 -6.04
N GLN A 208 0.44 -2.42 -6.06
CA GLN A 208 -0.01 -1.07 -6.41
C GLN A 208 0.89 0.02 -5.80
N GLN A 209 1.78 0.66 -6.57
CA GLN A 209 2.66 1.72 -6.04
C GLN A 209 2.95 2.82 -7.06
N HIS A 210 1.91 3.57 -7.43
CA HIS A 210 2.02 5.02 -7.67
C HIS A 210 0.72 5.64 -7.15
N GLY A 211 0.63 5.81 -5.83
CA GLY A 211 -0.45 6.59 -5.23
C GLY A 211 -0.39 8.03 -5.75
N ILE A 212 -1.53 8.73 -5.71
CA ILE A 212 -1.70 10.12 -6.15
C ILE A 212 -0.57 11.06 -5.66
N VAL A 213 0.00 10.80 -4.48
CA VAL A 213 1.18 11.52 -3.93
C VAL A 213 2.42 11.39 -4.82
N GLY A 214 2.72 10.20 -5.34
CA GLY A 214 3.85 9.97 -6.26
C GLY A 214 3.63 10.64 -7.62
N ALA A 215 2.39 10.73 -8.08
CA ALA A 215 2.04 11.43 -9.32
C ALA A 215 2.19 12.96 -9.20
N PHE A 216 1.90 13.54 -8.02
CA PHE A 216 2.10 14.96 -7.75
C PHE A 216 3.55 15.31 -7.40
N ALA A 217 4.31 14.38 -6.80
CA ALA A 217 5.73 14.53 -6.47
C ALA A 217 6.67 14.16 -7.63
N ALA A 218 6.18 13.53 -8.71
CA ALA A 218 6.97 13.23 -9.92
C ALA A 218 7.56 14.48 -10.60
N GLY A 219 7.03 15.67 -10.30
CA GLY A 219 7.65 16.95 -10.70
C GLY A 219 8.76 17.46 -9.78
N LEU A 220 8.96 16.90 -8.58
CA LEU A 220 9.83 17.44 -7.52
C LEU A 220 10.52 16.38 -6.60
N ALA A 221 10.96 15.24 -7.17
CA ALA A 221 11.80 14.19 -6.54
C ALA A 221 11.04 13.00 -5.90
N GLU A 222 11.37 11.80 -6.37
CA GLU A 222 10.39 10.71 -6.49
C GLU A 222 10.70 9.43 -5.67
N LYS A 223 11.83 9.30 -4.95
CA LYS A 223 12.27 7.97 -4.47
C LYS A 223 12.15 7.64 -2.97
N ALA A 224 11.74 8.58 -2.11
CA ALA A 224 11.65 8.34 -0.66
C ALA A 224 10.28 7.79 -0.16
N ILE A 225 9.29 7.62 -1.04
CA ILE A 225 7.89 7.34 -0.66
C ILE A 225 7.69 5.92 -0.10
N LYS A 226 8.56 4.95 -0.42
CA LYS A 226 8.33 3.52 -0.13
C LYS A 226 8.36 3.16 1.35
N LYS A 227 9.26 3.78 2.14
CA LYS A 227 9.52 3.38 3.54
C LYS A 227 8.49 3.96 4.51
N VAL A 228 7.97 5.15 4.24
CA VAL A 228 7.08 5.90 5.13
C VAL A 228 5.59 5.68 4.82
N ALA A 229 5.24 5.23 3.61
CA ALA A 229 3.88 4.85 3.24
C ALA A 229 3.40 3.55 3.91
N GLY A 230 4.23 2.90 4.74
CA GLY A 230 3.90 1.62 5.35
C GLY A 230 3.68 0.53 4.32
N THR A 231 4.39 0.52 3.19
CA THR A 231 4.24 -0.49 2.11
C THR A 231 5.59 -1.11 1.67
N PHE A 232 6.70 -0.72 2.31
CA PHE A 232 8.03 -1.30 2.08
C PHE A 232 8.05 -2.79 2.41
N LEU A 233 8.45 -3.61 1.44
CA LEU A 233 8.50 -5.08 1.51
C LEU A 233 7.18 -5.77 1.90
N GLU A 234 6.04 -5.07 1.81
CA GLU A 234 4.74 -5.58 2.25
C GLU A 234 4.34 -6.87 1.54
N ARG A 235 4.44 -6.88 0.21
CA ARG A 235 4.04 -8.04 -0.59
C ARG A 235 4.93 -9.24 -0.33
N GLU A 236 6.25 -9.03 -0.29
CA GLU A 236 7.21 -10.09 0.03
C GLU A 236 6.99 -10.65 1.44
N SER A 237 6.70 -9.77 2.41
CA SER A 237 6.39 -10.15 3.79
C SER A 237 5.11 -10.95 3.89
N GLN A 238 4.05 -10.54 3.19
CA GLN A 238 2.78 -11.27 3.19
C GLN A 238 2.96 -12.67 2.63
N VAL A 239 3.63 -12.80 1.48
CA VAL A 239 3.86 -14.11 0.86
C VAL A 239 4.73 -14.99 1.76
N ALA A 240 5.75 -14.42 2.41
CA ALA A 240 6.58 -15.18 3.36
C ALA A 240 5.75 -15.70 4.54
N VAL A 241 4.93 -14.84 5.13
CA VAL A 241 4.04 -15.20 6.25
C VAL A 241 2.99 -16.23 5.83
N ASP A 242 2.38 -16.08 4.66
CA ASP A 242 1.39 -17.03 4.13
C ASP A 242 2.02 -18.42 3.97
N MET A 243 3.19 -18.50 3.33
CA MET A 243 3.92 -19.77 3.16
C MET A 243 4.36 -20.40 4.48
N ILE A 244 4.74 -19.58 5.46
CA ILE A 244 5.11 -20.04 6.80
C ILE A 244 3.86 -20.61 7.51
N THR A 245 2.82 -19.80 7.64
CA THR A 245 1.58 -20.13 8.36
C THR A 245 0.79 -21.24 7.67
N ASP A 246 1.04 -21.49 6.38
CA ASP A 246 0.41 -22.59 5.67
C ASP A 246 0.72 -23.97 6.26
N THR A 247 1.87 -24.07 6.91
CA THR A 247 2.35 -25.27 7.61
C THR A 247 2.02 -25.27 9.10
N LEU A 248 1.45 -24.19 9.65
CA LEU A 248 1.10 -24.09 11.06
C LEU A 248 0.01 -25.11 11.39
N THR A 249 0.19 -25.81 12.51
CA THR A 249 -0.80 -26.74 13.07
C THR A 249 -2.13 -26.02 13.31
N VAL A 250 -3.23 -26.74 13.24
CA VAL A 250 -4.56 -26.13 13.41
C VAL A 250 -4.94 -26.12 14.89
N GLY A 251 -5.43 -24.99 15.39
CA GLY A 251 -5.93 -24.86 16.75
C GLY A 251 -7.27 -25.58 16.99
N PRO A 252 -7.67 -25.75 18.26
CA PRO A 252 -8.88 -26.48 18.64
C PRO A 252 -10.20 -25.77 18.34
N GLY A 253 -10.16 -24.54 17.81
CA GLY A 253 -11.32 -23.80 17.34
C GLY A 253 -11.36 -22.36 17.86
N SER A 254 -11.41 -21.42 16.93
CA SER A 254 -11.85 -20.04 17.16
C SER A 254 -13.32 -19.91 16.71
N GLU A 255 -14.02 -18.85 17.09
CA GLU A 255 -15.42 -18.61 16.65
C GLU A 255 -15.59 -18.59 15.11
N ARG A 256 -14.50 -18.41 14.36
CA ARG A 256 -14.46 -18.44 12.89
C ARG A 256 -14.32 -19.85 12.29
N CYS A 257 -13.95 -20.84 13.11
CA CYS A 257 -13.79 -22.21 12.70
C CYS A 257 -14.83 -23.13 13.38
N GLY A 258 -16.05 -23.22 12.84
CA GLY A 258 -16.81 -24.49 12.84
C GLY A 258 -18.30 -24.48 13.21
N GLY A 259 -18.95 -23.35 13.51
CA GLY A 259 -20.36 -23.34 13.95
C GLY A 259 -21.41 -23.16 12.84
N PRO A 260 -22.61 -23.79 12.91
CA PRO A 260 -23.77 -23.27 12.18
C PRO A 260 -24.05 -21.85 12.66
N VAL A 261 -24.32 -20.97 11.72
CA VAL A 261 -24.58 -19.55 11.94
C VAL A 261 -25.82 -19.39 12.83
N ALA A 262 -25.64 -19.43 14.16
CA ALA A 262 -26.48 -18.63 15.03
C ALA A 262 -26.17 -17.20 14.61
N ALA A 263 -27.23 -16.46 14.27
CA ALA A 263 -27.16 -15.04 14.00
C ALA A 263 -26.73 -14.30 15.28
N VAL A 264 -25.46 -14.43 15.65
CA VAL A 264 -24.73 -13.28 16.13
C VAL A 264 -24.69 -12.39 14.90
N GLN A 265 -25.63 -11.44 14.85
CA GLN A 265 -25.38 -10.23 14.09
C GLN A 265 -23.99 -9.83 14.56
N PRO A 266 -22.96 -9.90 13.71
CA PRO A 266 -21.73 -9.30 14.09
C PRO A 266 -22.14 -7.85 14.38
N LEU A 267 -21.52 -7.21 15.37
CA LEU A 267 -21.28 -5.78 15.17
C LEU A 267 -20.32 -5.70 13.98
N ILE A 268 -20.87 -5.96 12.80
CA ILE A 268 -20.49 -5.37 11.54
C ILE A 268 -20.80 -3.91 11.84
N ILE A 269 -19.87 -3.23 12.50
CA ILE A 269 -19.43 -2.01 11.85
C ILE A 269 -18.92 -2.57 10.54
N PRO A 270 -19.58 -2.35 9.40
CA PRO A 270 -18.93 -2.64 8.15
C PRO A 270 -17.69 -1.74 8.23
N MET A 271 -16.53 -2.33 8.52
CA MET A 271 -15.40 -1.90 7.73
C MET A 271 -15.91 -2.19 6.33
N PRO A 272 -16.24 -1.13 5.55
CA PRO A 272 -16.57 -1.38 4.16
C PRO A 272 -15.43 -2.26 3.66
N GLU A 273 -15.75 -3.22 2.80
CA GLU A 273 -14.76 -3.58 1.79
C GLU A 273 -14.25 -2.23 1.28
N ILE A 274 -13.08 -1.81 1.77
CA ILE A 274 -12.24 -0.94 1.00
C ILE A 274 -11.85 -1.93 -0.10
N LEU A 275 -12.75 -2.08 -1.09
CA LEU A 275 -12.36 -1.88 -2.46
C LEU A 275 -11.40 -0.72 -2.33
N THR A 276 -10.11 -0.98 -2.16
CA THR A 276 -9.13 -0.01 -2.58
C THR A 276 -9.46 0.02 -4.05
N PRO A 277 -10.22 1.02 -4.53
CA PRO A 277 -10.36 1.16 -5.96
C PRO A 277 -8.91 1.18 -6.40
N LYS A 278 -8.51 0.18 -7.19
CA LYS A 278 -7.15 0.07 -7.70
C LYS A 278 -6.98 1.37 -8.47
N MET A 279 -6.45 2.40 -7.81
CA MET A 279 -6.46 3.72 -8.39
C MET A 279 -5.66 3.55 -9.67
N PRO A 280 -6.17 4.00 -10.82
CA PRO A 280 -5.41 3.93 -12.05
C PRO A 280 -4.05 4.51 -11.74
N GLU A 281 -3.03 3.85 -12.24
CA GLU A 281 -1.67 4.35 -12.19
C GLU A 281 -1.69 5.70 -12.90
N PHE A 282 -1.82 6.78 -12.13
CA PHE A 282 -1.82 8.12 -12.65
C PHE A 282 -0.35 8.48 -12.86
N SER A 283 0.21 8.06 -13.99
CA SER A 283 1.47 8.66 -14.44
C SER A 283 1.14 10.09 -14.88
N VAL A 284 1.33 11.06 -13.97
CA VAL A 284 1.68 12.39 -14.45
C VAL A 284 3.04 12.20 -15.10
N PRO A 285 3.22 12.57 -16.37
CA PRO A 285 4.54 12.49 -16.96
C PRO A 285 5.57 13.17 -16.07
N ALA A 286 6.72 12.53 -15.84
CA ALA A 286 7.86 13.11 -15.10
C ALA A 286 8.31 14.48 -15.64
N TYR A 287 7.82 14.88 -16.81
CA TYR A 287 8.11 16.12 -17.52
C TYR A 287 6.95 17.12 -17.58
N PHE A 288 5.84 16.90 -16.84
CA PHE A 288 4.88 17.99 -16.58
C PHE A 288 5.52 18.97 -15.59
N GLU A 289 6.65 19.56 -15.97
CA GLU A 289 7.33 20.59 -15.22
C GLU A 289 6.45 21.83 -15.25
N PHE A 290 6.00 22.27 -14.08
CA PHE A 290 5.14 23.44 -13.94
C PHE A 290 5.85 24.78 -14.19
N GLY A 291 6.87 24.80 -15.04
CA GLY A 291 7.70 25.96 -15.34
C GLY A 291 8.33 26.59 -14.09
N LYS A 292 9.02 27.72 -14.31
CA LYS A 292 9.63 28.48 -13.21
C LYS A 292 8.64 29.41 -12.51
N ARG A 293 7.51 29.72 -13.17
CA ARG A 293 6.56 30.72 -12.69
C ARG A 293 5.71 30.16 -11.55
N ASP A 294 5.31 31.07 -10.66
CA ASP A 294 4.23 30.80 -9.72
C ASP A 294 2.91 30.80 -10.46
N PHE A 295 1.98 29.96 -10.04
CA PHE A 295 0.67 29.91 -10.64
C PHE A 295 -0.39 29.27 -9.73
N THR A 296 -1.64 29.44 -10.14
CA THR A 296 -2.78 28.62 -9.69
C THR A 296 -3.50 28.04 -10.88
N ALA A 297 -4.01 26.81 -10.79
CA ALA A 297 -4.82 26.20 -11.84
C ALA A 297 -5.78 25.14 -11.27
N ILE A 298 -6.71 24.69 -12.11
CA ILE A 298 -7.46 23.46 -11.90
C ILE A 298 -6.87 22.41 -12.84
N MET A 299 -6.27 21.39 -12.29
CA MET A 299 -5.78 20.25 -13.05
C MET A 299 -6.90 19.23 -13.21
N ILE A 300 -7.11 18.75 -14.42
CA ILE A 300 -8.03 17.67 -14.75
C ILE A 300 -7.19 16.54 -15.33
N MET A 301 -7.25 15.38 -14.69
CA MET A 301 -6.60 14.18 -15.19
C MET A 301 -7.67 13.21 -15.62
N THR A 302 -7.55 12.68 -16.83
CA THR A 302 -8.40 11.60 -17.32
C THR A 302 -7.53 10.45 -17.79
N SER A 303 -7.88 9.23 -17.41
CA SER A 303 -7.19 8.03 -17.87
C SER A 303 -8.19 7.04 -18.45
N VAL A 304 -7.81 6.35 -19.52
CA VAL A 304 -8.59 5.26 -20.11
C VAL A 304 -7.73 4.01 -20.11
N MET A 305 -8.11 3.03 -19.30
CA MET A 305 -7.45 1.75 -19.21
C MET A 305 -7.70 0.94 -20.48
N LYS A 306 -6.64 0.44 -21.13
CA LYS A 306 -6.74 -0.33 -22.37
C LYS A 306 -7.29 -1.73 -22.16
N SER A 307 -7.10 -2.30 -20.97
CA SER A 307 -7.52 -3.67 -20.64
C SER A 307 -9.04 -3.85 -20.61
N ASN A 308 -9.77 -2.83 -20.16
CA ASN A 308 -11.21 -2.90 -19.90
C ASN A 308 -11.98 -1.66 -20.39
N ASN A 309 -11.33 -0.74 -21.11
CA ASN A 309 -11.86 0.57 -21.51
C ASN A 309 -12.40 1.41 -20.36
N GLU A 310 -11.95 1.14 -19.14
CA GLU A 310 -12.42 1.85 -17.97
C GLU A 310 -11.86 3.28 -17.97
N LYS A 311 -12.76 4.26 -17.85
CA LYS A 311 -12.41 5.68 -17.78
C LYS A 311 -12.33 6.14 -16.34
N TRP A 312 -11.27 6.85 -16.00
CA TRP A 312 -11.10 7.53 -14.74
C TRP A 312 -10.91 9.02 -14.97
N ALA A 313 -11.42 9.81 -14.02
CA ALA A 313 -11.23 11.24 -14.02
C ALA A 313 -11.04 11.73 -12.58
N MET A 314 -10.10 12.65 -12.39
CA MET A 314 -9.93 13.39 -11.15
C MET A 314 -9.66 14.86 -11.48
N ASP A 315 -10.12 15.76 -10.62
CA ASP A 315 -9.74 17.15 -10.64
C ASP A 315 -9.06 17.55 -9.34
N ALA A 316 -8.07 18.44 -9.46
CA ALA A 316 -7.33 18.98 -8.34
C ALA A 316 -7.13 20.49 -8.49
N ARG A 317 -7.30 21.24 -7.41
CA ARG A 317 -6.89 22.65 -7.39
C ARG A 317 -5.41 22.70 -7.02
N ILE A 318 -4.59 23.22 -7.91
CA ILE A 318 -3.14 23.25 -7.74
C ILE A 318 -2.61 24.69 -7.62
N ALA A 319 -1.56 24.86 -6.83
CA ALA A 319 -0.86 26.12 -6.66
C ALA A 319 0.65 25.89 -6.48
N LYS A 320 1.47 26.77 -7.07
CA LYS A 320 2.93 26.75 -6.95
C LYS A 320 3.44 28.12 -6.51
N LEU A 321 4.36 28.14 -5.54
CA LEU A 321 5.07 29.32 -5.05
C LEU A 321 6.55 28.99 -4.86
N GLY A 322 7.41 29.44 -5.77
CA GLY A 322 8.78 28.95 -5.86
C GLY A 322 8.77 27.43 -6.03
N ASP A 323 9.47 26.71 -5.17
CA ASP A 323 9.49 25.23 -5.18
C ASP A 323 8.39 24.61 -4.30
N LYS A 324 7.57 25.43 -3.64
CA LYS A 324 6.43 24.95 -2.85
C LYS A 324 5.28 24.58 -3.78
N PHE A 325 4.63 23.48 -3.50
CA PHE A 325 3.49 23.01 -4.28
C PHE A 325 2.32 22.65 -3.36
N ARG A 326 1.09 22.89 -3.82
CA ARG A 326 -0.14 22.49 -3.15
C ARG A 326 -1.06 21.85 -4.16
N SER A 327 -1.69 20.74 -3.79
CA SER A 327 -2.75 20.08 -4.53
C SER A 327 -3.90 19.74 -3.61
N ASP A 328 -5.10 20.23 -3.91
CA ASP A 328 -6.34 19.93 -3.20
C ASP A 328 -7.20 19.03 -4.07
N VAL A 329 -7.42 17.80 -3.61
CA VAL A 329 -8.04 16.72 -4.36
C VAL A 329 -9.33 16.29 -3.68
N ASP A 330 -10.41 16.26 -4.46
CA ASP A 330 -11.71 15.74 -4.04
C ASP A 330 -11.84 14.26 -4.46
N MET A 331 -11.45 13.38 -3.55
CA MET A 331 -11.46 11.93 -3.74
C MET A 331 -12.87 11.35 -3.64
N ALA A 332 -13.74 11.96 -2.84
CA ALA A 332 -15.15 11.59 -2.80
C ALA A 332 -15.80 11.78 -4.18
N LYS A 333 -15.54 12.89 -4.86
CA LYS A 333 -16.04 13.14 -6.22
C LYS A 333 -15.49 12.13 -7.23
N ALA A 334 -14.20 11.83 -7.18
CA ALA A 334 -13.56 10.86 -8.08
C ALA A 334 -14.15 9.44 -7.92
N LEU A 335 -14.44 9.02 -6.69
CA LEU A 335 -14.92 7.66 -6.39
C LEU A 335 -16.44 7.50 -6.48
N LYS A 336 -17.19 8.55 -6.14
CA LYS A 336 -18.65 8.58 -6.34
C LYS A 336 -19.03 8.43 -7.80
N ALA A 337 -18.22 8.96 -8.72
CA ALA A 337 -18.40 8.76 -10.17
C ALA A 337 -18.32 7.27 -10.60
N LYS A 338 -17.84 6.40 -9.71
CA LYS A 338 -17.67 4.95 -9.90
C LYS A 338 -18.56 4.10 -9.00
N GLY A 339 -19.49 4.71 -8.26
CA GLY A 339 -20.34 4.00 -7.31
C GLY A 339 -19.61 3.55 -6.04
N GLY A 340 -18.38 4.02 -5.81
CA GLY A 340 -17.65 3.80 -4.56
C GLY A 340 -17.91 4.93 -3.57
N GLU A 341 -17.90 4.61 -2.28
CA GLU A 341 -17.99 5.58 -1.19
C GLU A 341 -16.65 5.68 -0.46
N MET A 342 -16.23 6.91 -0.15
CA MET A 342 -15.05 7.14 0.68
C MET A 342 -15.41 7.00 2.16
N PRO A 343 -14.52 6.46 3.00
CA PRO A 343 -14.68 6.55 4.44
C PRO A 343 -14.92 8.00 4.88
N PRO A 344 -15.86 8.26 5.82
CA PRO A 344 -16.12 9.60 6.31
C PRO A 344 -14.85 10.29 6.81
N GLY A 345 -14.58 11.50 6.33
CA GLY A 345 -13.40 12.27 6.70
C GLY A 345 -12.21 12.17 5.74
N PHE A 346 -12.30 11.34 4.70
CA PHE A 346 -11.24 11.15 3.69
C PHE A 346 -11.64 11.67 2.29
N GLY A 347 -12.83 12.29 2.19
CA GLY A 347 -13.39 12.74 0.92
C GLY A 347 -12.55 13.81 0.24
N ARG A 348 -11.91 14.69 1.03
CA ARG A 348 -11.01 15.72 0.53
C ARG A 348 -9.64 15.62 1.18
N ASN A 349 -8.60 15.58 0.37
CA ASN A 349 -7.20 15.55 0.83
C ASN A 349 -6.43 16.71 0.22
N ILE A 350 -5.54 17.32 1.01
CA ILE A 350 -4.64 18.36 0.53
C ILE A 350 -3.20 17.86 0.68
N PHE A 351 -2.46 17.90 -0.42
CA PHE A 351 -1.05 17.61 -0.49
C PHE A 351 -0.28 18.93 -0.53
N ILE A 352 0.73 19.09 0.32
CA ILE A 352 1.59 20.28 0.35
C ILE A 352 3.05 19.83 0.35
N THR A 353 3.81 20.27 -0.65
CA THR A 353 5.25 20.01 -0.75
C THR A 353 6.04 21.22 -0.28
N ARG A 354 6.99 20.96 0.64
CA ARG A 354 7.86 21.96 1.29
C ARG A 354 9.32 21.56 1.17
N PRO A 355 9.94 21.77 -0.01
CA PRO A 355 11.35 21.46 -0.20
C PRO A 355 12.25 22.23 0.76
N ASP A 356 11.86 23.46 1.12
CA ASP A 356 12.53 24.30 2.13
C ASP A 356 12.60 23.64 3.52
N LEU A 357 11.68 22.73 3.82
CA LEU A 357 11.64 21.95 5.06
C LEU A 357 12.08 20.50 4.88
N LYS A 358 12.30 20.06 3.63
CA LYS A 358 12.45 18.65 3.26
C LYS A 358 11.26 17.79 3.75
N LEU A 359 10.06 18.34 3.63
CA LEU A 359 8.82 17.70 4.07
C LEU A 359 7.77 17.72 2.96
N ASP A 360 6.95 16.67 2.93
CA ASP A 360 5.63 16.67 2.33
C ASP A 360 4.57 16.52 3.41
N TYR A 361 3.44 17.20 3.25
CA TYR A 361 2.28 17.09 4.12
C TYR A 361 1.10 16.46 3.39
N ILE A 362 0.44 15.52 4.07
CA ILE A 362 -0.91 15.08 3.70
C ILE A 362 -1.87 15.60 4.76
N VAL A 363 -2.77 16.50 4.37
CA VAL A 363 -3.71 17.16 5.26
C VAL A 363 -5.11 16.63 5.01
N TYR A 364 -5.80 16.24 6.08
CA TYR A 364 -7.15 15.72 6.12
C TYR A 364 -8.08 16.77 6.76
N PRO A 365 -8.71 17.66 5.97
CA PRO A 365 -9.46 18.80 6.51
C PRO A 365 -10.63 18.40 7.38
N GLU A 366 -11.36 17.35 6.98
CA GLU A 366 -12.54 16.87 7.70
C GLU A 366 -12.17 16.25 9.05
N LYS A 367 -10.95 15.73 9.20
CA LYS A 367 -10.41 15.17 10.45
C LYS A 367 -9.61 16.19 11.27
N LYS A 368 -9.32 17.38 10.72
CA LYS A 368 -8.37 18.36 11.29
C LYS A 368 -7.03 17.72 11.68
N LYS A 369 -6.55 16.78 10.86
CA LYS A 369 -5.28 16.09 11.08
C LYS A 369 -4.37 16.19 9.86
N TYR A 370 -3.09 15.99 10.07
CA TYR A 370 -2.12 15.92 8.99
C TYR A 370 -1.00 14.92 9.28
N LEU A 371 -0.38 14.40 8.23
CA LEU A 371 0.81 13.58 8.27
C LEU A 371 1.99 14.37 7.73
N GLU A 372 3.16 14.16 8.34
CA GLU A 372 4.43 14.68 7.85
C GLU A 372 5.24 13.54 7.24
N LEU A 373 5.73 13.76 6.03
CA LEU A 373 6.57 12.82 5.30
C LEU A 373 7.93 13.47 5.09
N THR A 374 9.00 12.82 5.53
CA THR A 374 10.37 13.34 5.34
C THR A 374 10.87 13.03 3.93
N VAL A 375 11.46 14.04 3.28
CA VAL A 375 12.05 13.93 1.95
C VAL A 375 13.57 13.86 2.09
N THR A 376 14.18 12.77 1.65
CA THR A 376 15.65 12.69 1.50
C THR A 376 16.04 13.15 0.10
N GLU A 377 16.89 14.17 0.01
CA GLU A 377 17.43 14.67 -1.25
C GLU A 377 18.42 13.66 -1.83
N GLU A 378 18.04 13.00 -2.92
CA GLU A 378 18.97 12.46 -3.90
C GLU A 378 18.64 13.06 -5.27
N GLU A 379 19.66 13.46 -6.02
CA GLU A 379 19.50 14.04 -7.36
C GLU A 379 18.78 13.04 -8.29
N ALA A 380 17.55 13.38 -8.68
CA ALA A 380 16.81 12.60 -9.67
C ALA A 380 17.40 12.84 -11.07
N ASP A 381 17.65 11.76 -11.79
CA ASP A 381 18.18 11.80 -13.14
C ASP A 381 17.14 12.31 -14.14
N LYS A 382 17.35 13.54 -14.64
CA LYS A 382 16.45 14.19 -15.60
C LYS A 382 16.46 13.44 -16.95
N PRO A 383 15.29 13.06 -17.50
CA PRO A 383 15.24 12.43 -18.82
C PRO A 383 15.57 13.43 -19.93
N LYS A 384 16.11 12.93 -21.04
CA LYS A 384 16.31 13.71 -22.27
C LYS A 384 14.97 13.83 -22.99
N ILE A 385 14.55 15.04 -23.34
CA ILE A 385 13.28 15.29 -24.04
C ILE A 385 13.56 15.90 -25.40
N GLU A 386 13.07 15.27 -26.44
CA GLU A 386 13.06 15.80 -27.79
C GLU A 386 11.64 16.23 -28.14
N LYS A 387 11.49 17.45 -28.65
CA LYS A 387 10.20 18.03 -29.02
C LYS A 387 10.17 18.35 -30.51
N ARG A 388 9.12 17.91 -31.21
CA ARG A 388 8.86 18.26 -32.61
C ARG A 388 7.49 18.91 -32.71
N LYS A 389 7.43 20.17 -33.16
CA LYS A 389 6.15 20.84 -33.40
C LYS A 389 5.40 20.15 -34.53
N ILE A 390 4.15 19.79 -34.30
CA ILE A 390 3.28 19.10 -35.26
C ILE A 390 2.02 19.88 -35.61
N GLY A 391 1.71 20.96 -34.90
CA GLY A 391 0.55 21.79 -35.21
C GLY A 391 0.33 22.94 -34.24
N SER A 392 -0.83 23.58 -34.36
CA SER A 392 -1.35 24.56 -33.41
C SER A 392 -2.84 24.29 -33.18
N GLU A 393 -3.28 24.40 -31.94
CA GLU A 393 -4.66 24.14 -31.50
C GLU A 393 -5.02 25.11 -30.37
N THR A 394 -6.30 25.35 -30.10
CA THR A 394 -6.74 26.18 -28.96
C THR A 394 -7.20 25.28 -27.82
N ILE A 395 -6.64 25.47 -26.62
CA ILE A 395 -6.95 24.69 -25.40
C ILE A 395 -7.34 25.68 -24.29
N ASP A 396 -8.50 25.49 -23.65
CA ASP A 396 -9.05 26.39 -22.61
C ASP A 396 -9.04 27.90 -23.01
N GLY A 397 -9.24 28.20 -24.30
CA GLY A 397 -9.20 29.57 -24.83
C GLY A 397 -7.79 30.10 -25.16
N HIS A 398 -6.73 29.35 -24.83
CA HIS A 398 -5.35 29.71 -25.09
C HIS A 398 -4.85 29.16 -26.43
N PRO A 399 -4.26 29.99 -27.32
CA PRO A 399 -3.64 29.52 -28.55
C PRO A 399 -2.37 28.72 -28.24
N CYS A 400 -2.35 27.44 -28.55
CA CYS A 400 -1.26 26.53 -28.24
C CYS A 400 -0.48 26.09 -29.49
N ASP A 401 0.80 25.80 -29.29
CA ASP A 401 1.56 24.94 -30.20
C ASP A 401 1.53 23.51 -29.69
N LYS A 402 1.23 22.58 -30.59
CA LYS A 402 1.19 21.15 -30.32
C LYS A 402 2.51 20.50 -30.72
N TYR A 403 3.07 19.72 -29.80
CA TYR A 403 4.31 19.01 -29.96
C TYR A 403 4.09 17.51 -29.84
N GLU A 404 4.74 16.77 -30.72
CA GLU A 404 5.11 15.39 -30.44
C GLU A 404 6.38 15.43 -29.59
N ILE A 405 6.40 14.66 -28.51
CA ILE A 405 7.54 14.58 -27.61
C ILE A 405 8.03 13.15 -27.51
N LYS A 406 9.34 13.00 -27.46
CA LYS A 406 10.03 11.75 -27.20
C LYS A 406 10.87 11.92 -25.94
N ILE A 407 10.52 11.19 -24.89
CA ILE A 407 11.22 11.21 -23.61
C ILE A 407 12.13 9.99 -23.57
N THR A 408 13.42 10.21 -23.39
CA THR A 408 14.43 9.18 -23.24
C THR A 408 14.98 9.24 -21.82
N TYR A 409 14.67 8.22 -21.03
CA TYR A 409 15.18 8.09 -19.67
C TYR A 409 16.61 7.53 -19.68
N LYS A 410 17.36 7.67 -18.57
CA LYS A 410 18.74 7.16 -18.50
C LYS A 410 18.84 5.64 -18.66
N ASP A 411 17.77 4.91 -18.36
CA ASP A 411 17.67 3.46 -18.58
C ASP A 411 17.48 3.09 -20.07
N GLY A 412 17.37 4.08 -20.96
CA GLY A 412 17.14 3.90 -22.39
C GLY A 412 15.67 3.74 -22.76
N THR A 413 14.76 3.74 -21.79
CA THR A 413 13.31 3.73 -22.04
C THR A 413 12.95 4.97 -22.84
N VAL A 414 12.15 4.75 -23.88
CA VAL A 414 11.60 5.82 -24.71
C VAL A 414 10.09 5.83 -24.57
N GLU A 415 9.55 6.96 -24.19
CA GLU A 415 8.10 7.22 -24.20
C GLU A 415 7.79 8.30 -25.21
N ASP A 416 6.74 8.09 -25.99
CA ASP A 416 6.21 9.11 -26.89
C ASP A 416 4.95 9.73 -26.28
N GLY A 417 4.73 11.00 -26.55
CA GLY A 417 3.58 11.73 -26.03
C GLY A 417 3.25 12.96 -26.85
N LEU A 418 2.20 13.67 -26.42
CA LEU A 418 1.82 14.96 -26.97
C LEU A 418 1.82 16.03 -25.88
N LEU A 419 2.22 17.23 -26.25
CA LEU A 419 2.31 18.39 -25.35
C LEU A 419 1.72 19.62 -26.04
N TRP A 420 1.00 20.45 -25.28
CA TRP A 420 0.49 21.73 -25.74
C TRP A 420 1.04 22.85 -24.88
N GLU A 421 1.80 23.75 -25.52
CA GLU A 421 2.36 24.95 -24.90
C GLU A 421 1.55 26.18 -25.32
N ALA A 422 0.97 26.88 -24.35
CA ALA A 422 0.20 28.09 -24.56
C ALA A 422 1.11 29.27 -24.95
N LYS A 423 0.84 29.90 -26.09
CA LYS A 423 1.66 31.00 -26.64
C LYS A 423 1.55 32.27 -25.82
N ASP A 424 0.38 32.51 -25.25
CA ASP A 424 0.03 33.68 -24.45
C ASP A 424 0.34 33.51 -22.95
N LEU A 425 0.73 32.30 -22.53
CA LEU A 425 1.13 32.00 -21.16
C LEU A 425 2.63 31.67 -21.06
N ASP A 426 3.51 32.40 -21.75
CA ASP A 426 4.97 32.20 -21.67
C ASP A 426 5.38 30.73 -21.94
N ARG A 427 4.75 30.12 -22.95
CA ARG A 427 4.98 28.72 -23.35
C ARG A 427 4.63 27.70 -22.27
N PHE A 428 3.81 28.07 -21.29
CA PHE A 428 3.36 27.18 -20.22
C PHE A 428 2.60 25.99 -20.79
N VAL A 429 2.93 24.80 -20.28
CA VAL A 429 2.25 23.57 -20.67
C VAL A 429 0.88 23.55 -20.01
N ILE A 430 -0.18 23.54 -20.83
CA ILE A 430 -1.56 23.48 -20.33
C ILE A 430 -2.25 22.16 -20.65
N ARG A 431 -1.63 21.31 -21.47
CA ARG A 431 -2.10 19.95 -21.71
C ARG A 431 -0.96 19.03 -22.07
N ALA A 432 -1.06 17.79 -21.60
CA ALA A 432 -0.19 16.69 -21.99
C ALA A 432 -1.03 15.43 -22.18
N GLU A 433 -0.64 14.60 -23.13
CA GLU A 433 -1.24 13.31 -23.39
C GLU A 433 -0.13 12.26 -23.50
N MET A 434 -0.33 11.16 -22.79
CA MET A 434 0.56 10.01 -22.78
C MET A 434 -0.22 8.75 -23.08
N GLU A 435 0.46 7.83 -23.74
CA GLU A 435 -0.09 6.53 -23.99
C GLU A 435 1.00 5.49 -23.72
N ASN A 436 0.77 4.62 -22.74
CA ASN A 436 1.63 3.49 -22.47
C ASN A 436 0.91 2.19 -22.85
N LYS A 437 1.49 1.04 -22.48
CA LYS A 437 0.92 -0.28 -22.78
C LYS A 437 -0.42 -0.53 -22.03
N ASP A 438 -0.64 0.15 -20.91
CA ASP A 438 -1.72 -0.14 -19.96
C ASP A 438 -2.88 0.87 -20.07
N ALA A 439 -2.58 2.15 -20.31
CA ALA A 439 -3.55 3.22 -20.31
C ALA A 439 -3.18 4.38 -21.25
N LYS A 440 -4.21 5.16 -21.60
CA LYS A 440 -4.08 6.47 -22.22
C LYS A 440 -4.48 7.54 -21.22
N SER A 441 -3.54 8.40 -20.85
CA SER A 441 -3.71 9.44 -19.83
C SER A 441 -3.60 10.82 -20.45
N VAL A 442 -4.49 11.72 -20.04
CA VAL A 442 -4.51 13.14 -20.44
C VAL A 442 -4.52 13.97 -19.17
N VAL A 443 -3.62 14.94 -19.11
CA VAL A 443 -3.60 15.99 -18.09
C VAL A 443 -3.91 17.31 -18.79
N GLU A 444 -4.89 18.05 -18.29
CA GLU A 444 -5.27 19.38 -18.80
C GLU A 444 -5.35 20.35 -17.62
N LEU A 445 -4.77 21.54 -17.79
CA LEU A 445 -4.89 22.64 -16.83
C LEU A 445 -5.92 23.63 -17.33
N LYS A 446 -6.85 23.98 -16.44
CA LYS A 446 -7.85 25.00 -16.67
C LYS A 446 -7.68 26.17 -15.74
N ASN A 447 -8.15 27.34 -16.18
CA ASN A 447 -8.13 28.58 -15.39
C ASN A 447 -6.72 28.88 -14.84
N VAL A 448 -5.71 28.70 -15.69
CA VAL A 448 -4.30 28.93 -15.35
C VAL A 448 -4.10 30.43 -15.12
N LYS A 449 -3.58 30.77 -13.95
CA LYS A 449 -3.21 32.15 -13.60
C LYS A 449 -1.76 32.18 -13.16
N LEU A 450 -0.91 32.85 -13.93
CA LEU A 450 0.52 33.02 -13.64
C LEU A 450 0.75 34.12 -12.59
N VAL A 451 0.27 33.86 -11.37
CA VAL A 451 0.34 34.76 -10.21
C VAL A 451 0.98 34.05 -9.03
N SER A 452 1.63 34.80 -8.15
CA SER A 452 2.15 34.27 -6.88
C SER A 452 0.99 34.04 -5.89
N PRO A 453 0.69 32.78 -5.52
CA PRO A 453 -0.37 32.50 -4.56
C PRO A 453 0.04 32.92 -3.13
N PRO A 454 -0.93 33.16 -2.22
CA PRO A 454 -0.65 33.48 -0.83
C PRO A 454 0.21 32.40 -0.15
N LYS A 455 1.24 32.82 0.60
CA LYS A 455 2.12 31.91 1.37
C LYS A 455 1.36 30.97 2.31
N SER A 456 0.26 31.46 2.89
CA SER A 456 -0.60 30.68 3.79
C SER A 456 -1.23 29.44 3.15
N LEU A 457 -1.29 29.34 1.83
CA LEU A 457 -1.72 28.10 1.15
C LEU A 457 -0.73 26.95 1.34
N PHE A 458 0.53 27.22 1.68
CA PHE A 458 1.57 26.19 1.83
C PHE A 458 1.91 25.90 3.29
N GLU A 459 1.09 26.40 4.22
CA GLU A 459 1.21 26.14 5.64
C GLU A 459 0.07 25.21 6.08
N ILE A 460 0.32 24.44 7.15
CA ILE A 460 -0.72 23.65 7.81
C ILE A 460 -1.76 24.62 8.41
N PRO A 461 -3.07 24.44 8.14
CA PRO A 461 -4.06 25.32 8.70
C PRO A 461 -4.09 25.26 10.24
N GLN A 462 -4.43 26.38 10.88
CA GLN A 462 -4.49 26.46 12.34
C GLN A 462 -5.51 25.47 12.92
N GLY A 463 -5.17 24.83 14.04
CA GLY A 463 -6.02 23.87 14.74
C GLY A 463 -5.96 22.44 14.19
N PHE A 464 -5.01 22.15 13.30
CA PHE A 464 -4.73 20.80 12.83
C PHE A 464 -3.70 20.10 13.72
N VAL A 465 -3.88 18.80 13.93
CA VAL A 465 -3.01 17.97 14.79
C VAL A 465 -2.21 17.00 13.92
N LYS A 466 -0.92 16.86 14.21
CA LYS A 466 -0.08 15.85 13.56
C LYS A 466 -0.51 14.46 14.02
N ALA A 467 -0.81 13.57 13.09
CA ALA A 467 -1.04 12.16 13.37
C ALA A 467 0.30 11.39 13.38
N ALA A 468 0.40 10.37 14.23
CA ALA A 468 1.55 9.48 14.31
C ALA A 468 1.61 8.50 13.13
N SER A 469 0.46 8.12 12.59
CA SER A 469 0.36 7.24 11.43
C SER A 469 -0.97 7.43 10.70
N MET A 470 -1.05 6.89 9.49
CA MET A 470 -2.32 6.86 8.75
C MET A 470 -3.40 6.05 9.49
N MET A 471 -2.98 5.00 10.22
CA MET A 471 -3.90 4.16 11.01
C MET A 471 -4.62 4.96 12.10
N GLU A 472 -3.95 5.90 12.76
CA GLU A 472 -4.56 6.78 13.76
C GLU A 472 -5.73 7.60 13.16
N ILE A 473 -5.56 8.09 11.93
CA ILE A 473 -6.59 8.87 11.22
C ILE A 473 -7.79 7.98 10.83
N PHE A 474 -7.54 6.70 10.52
CA PHE A 474 -8.57 5.72 10.18
C PHE A 474 -9.37 5.24 11.39
N MET A 475 -8.71 4.97 12.52
CA MET A 475 -9.34 4.40 13.72
C MET A 475 -10.20 5.40 14.50
N GLU A 476 -10.06 6.70 14.23
CA GLU A 476 -10.85 7.74 14.87
C GLU A 476 -12.26 7.83 14.22
N GLN A 477 -13.15 6.94 14.65
CA GLN A 477 -14.59 7.11 14.47
C GLN A 477 -15.11 8.04 15.57
N LYS A 478 -15.80 9.12 15.15
CA LYS A 478 -16.46 10.06 16.06
C LYS A 478 -17.48 9.29 16.91
N PRO A 479 -17.61 9.52 18.23
CA PRO A 479 -18.75 8.99 18.97
C PRO A 479 -20.02 9.49 18.30
N ALA A 480 -21.00 8.59 18.11
CA ALA A 480 -22.35 8.97 17.72
C ALA A 480 -22.83 10.04 18.71
N ALA A 481 -23.34 11.16 18.19
CA ALA A 481 -23.96 12.17 19.03
C ALA A 481 -25.14 11.51 19.75
N GLU A 482 -25.11 11.50 21.08
CA GLU A 482 -26.28 11.22 21.91
C GLU A 482 -27.31 12.33 21.63
N GLU A 483 -28.43 11.97 20.99
CA GLU A 483 -29.67 12.75 21.02
C GLU A 483 -30.56 12.30 22.18
#